data_AF-A0A6I5QZL6-F1
#
_entry.id   AF-A0A6I5QZL6-F1
#
_cell.length_a   1.000
_cell.length_b   1.000
_cell.length_c   1.000
_cell.angle_alpha   90.00
_cell.angle_beta   90.00
_cell.angle_gamma   90.00
#
_symmetry.space_group_name_H-M   'P 1'
#
loop_
_entity.id
_entity.type
_entity.pdbx_description
1 polymer ?
#
loop_
_entity_poly.entity_id
_entity_poly.type
_entity_poly.pdbx_seq_one_letter_code
_entity_poly.pdbx_strand_id
1 'polypeptide(L)'
;MTITNPAFNNRILDSLPDGIRSTLLSYAHEAGLSPQSVIELVIIRFLELDVALLKNRQPSSNDTSLLADLPASLHVPIKQYASDTEVPSEFVIELAIAHFLDPDSVTFDDCRIRVQRNLVEQLKQQARNQAITAA
;
A
#
# COMPACT_ATOMS: atom_id res chain seq x y z
N MET A 1 19.92 4.39 36.71
CA MET A 1 19.20 5.47 35.98
C MET A 1 18.80 4.90 34.64
N THR A 2 17.58 4.38 34.55
CA THR A 2 17.00 3.88 33.31
C THR A 2 16.47 5.08 32.53
N ILE A 3 17.14 5.42 31.44
CA ILE A 3 16.64 6.41 30.48
C ILE A 3 15.46 5.74 29.78
N THR A 4 14.26 6.18 30.13
CA THR A 4 13.02 5.85 29.43
C THR A 4 13.14 6.39 28.01
N ASN A 5 13.49 5.51 27.06
CA ASN A 5 13.36 5.77 25.64
C ASN A 5 11.86 6.07 25.41
N PRO A 6 11.47 7.24 24.85
CA PRO A 6 10.07 7.49 24.56
C PRO A 6 9.62 6.36 23.64
N ALA A 7 8.67 5.56 24.12
CA ALA A 7 8.03 4.53 23.32
C ALA A 7 7.46 5.24 22.09
N PHE A 8 8.15 5.14 20.96
CA PHE A 8 7.53 5.36 19.67
C PHE A 8 6.50 4.25 19.54
N ASN A 9 5.30 4.50 20.05
CA ASN A 9 4.14 3.64 19.84
C ASN A 9 3.93 3.59 18.33
N ASN A 10 4.40 2.50 17.72
CA ASN A 10 4.21 2.26 16.32
C ASN A 10 3.03 1.30 16.22
N ARG A 11 1.82 1.87 16.34
CA ARG A 11 0.58 1.08 16.36
C ARG A 11 0.41 0.27 15.08
N ILE A 12 0.97 0.76 13.96
CA ILE A 12 1.05 0.02 12.70
C ILE A 12 1.88 -1.25 12.89
N LEU A 13 3.07 -1.19 13.49
CA LEU A 13 3.84 -2.41 13.79
C LEU A 13 3.12 -3.34 14.76
N ASP A 14 2.47 -2.77 15.76
CA ASP A 14 1.76 -3.55 16.78
C ASP A 14 0.53 -4.27 16.23
N SER A 15 -0.06 -3.78 15.13
CA SER A 15 -1.18 -4.44 14.45
C SER A 15 -0.75 -5.56 13.48
N LEU A 16 0.54 -5.72 13.20
CA LEU A 16 1.04 -6.71 12.25
C LEU A 16 1.29 -8.08 12.91
N PRO A 17 1.12 -9.19 12.15
CA PRO A 17 1.54 -10.52 12.56
C PRO A 17 3.02 -10.56 12.97
N ASP A 18 3.36 -11.40 13.95
CA ASP A 18 4.70 -11.47 14.55
C ASP A 18 5.83 -11.66 13.51
N GLY A 19 5.61 -12.52 12.51
CA GLY A 19 6.58 -12.75 11.43
C GLY A 19 6.86 -11.51 10.59
N ILE A 20 5.81 -10.77 10.22
CA ILE A 20 5.91 -9.50 9.47
C ILE A 20 6.62 -8.46 10.33
N ARG A 21 6.19 -8.30 11.59
CA ARG A 21 6.77 -7.36 12.55
C ARG A 21 8.27 -7.63 12.76
N SER A 22 8.65 -8.87 13.03
CA SER A 22 10.06 -9.27 13.22
C SER A 22 10.90 -8.99 11.98
N THR A 23 10.34 -9.20 10.78
CA THR A 23 11.04 -8.97 9.53
C THR A 23 11.28 -7.48 9.28
N LEU A 24 10.26 -6.63 9.50
CA LEU A 24 10.41 -5.17 9.43
C LEU A 24 11.41 -4.63 10.47
N LEU A 25 11.42 -5.18 11.69
CA LEU A 25 12.42 -4.84 12.71
C LEU A 25 13.84 -5.22 12.27
N SER A 26 14.00 -6.34 11.57
CA SER A 26 15.29 -6.76 11.02
C SER A 26 15.76 -5.80 9.92
N TYR A 27 14.88 -5.41 9.00
CA TYR A 27 15.20 -4.37 8.00
C TYR A 27 15.58 -3.04 8.65
N ALA A 28 14.85 -2.62 9.69
CA ALA A 28 15.16 -1.40 10.43
C ALA A 28 16.55 -1.45 11.06
N HIS A 29 16.89 -2.58 11.70
CA HIS A 29 18.20 -2.81 12.28
C HIS A 29 19.32 -2.75 11.23
N GLU A 30 19.21 -3.56 10.16
CA GLU A 30 20.24 -3.65 9.12
C GLU A 30 20.43 -2.35 8.34
N ALA A 31 19.35 -1.57 8.14
CA ALA A 31 19.41 -0.28 7.46
C ALA A 31 19.86 0.87 8.38
N GLY A 32 19.96 0.65 9.69
CA GLY A 32 20.20 1.74 10.67
C GLY A 32 19.07 2.77 10.72
N LEU A 33 17.83 2.34 10.45
CA LEU A 33 16.64 3.18 10.40
C LEU A 33 15.70 2.89 11.59
N SER A 34 14.81 3.83 11.89
CA SER A 34 13.71 3.53 12.81
C SER A 34 12.69 2.62 12.12
N PRO A 35 12.00 1.73 12.86
CA PRO A 35 10.95 0.89 12.28
C PRO A 35 9.83 1.70 11.59
N GLN A 36 9.50 2.88 12.13
CA GLN A 36 8.57 3.81 11.52
C GLN A 36 9.08 4.34 10.17
N SER A 37 10.36 4.69 10.07
CA SER A 37 10.97 5.14 8.82
C SER A 37 10.97 4.04 7.75
N VAL A 38 11.14 2.78 8.13
CA VAL A 38 11.02 1.66 7.20
C VAL A 38 9.60 1.59 6.63
N ILE A 39 8.56 1.64 7.46
CA ILE A 39 7.16 1.65 7.01
C ILE A 39 6.89 2.82 6.05
N GLU A 40 7.31 4.03 6.43
CA GLU A 40 7.14 5.23 5.61
C GLU A 40 7.82 5.09 4.23
N LEU A 41 9.04 4.57 4.19
CA LEU A 41 9.78 4.34 2.94
C LEU A 41 9.16 3.24 2.08
N VAL A 42 8.64 2.18 2.71
CA VAL A 42 7.92 1.11 2.02
C VAL A 42 6.67 1.66 1.33
N ILE A 43 5.88 2.48 2.02
CA ILE A 43 4.70 3.13 1.44
C ILE A 43 5.08 4.07 0.29
N ILE A 44 6.12 4.88 0.48
CA ILE A 44 6.62 5.79 -0.57
C ILE A 44 7.03 5.01 -1.81
N ARG A 45 7.76 3.90 -1.63
CA ARG A 45 8.19 3.05 -2.73
C ARG A 45 7.00 2.39 -3.44
N PHE A 46 6.05 1.86 -2.69
CA PHE A 46 4.85 1.22 -3.24
C PHE A 46 4.00 2.19 -4.07
N LEU A 47 3.81 3.41 -3.58
CA LEU A 47 3.02 4.45 -4.25
C LEU A 47 3.83 5.28 -5.28
N GLU A 48 5.08 4.88 -5.56
CA GLU A 48 5.99 5.57 -6.50
C GLU A 48 6.18 7.08 -6.21
N LEU A 49 6.27 7.45 -4.92
CA LEU A 49 6.35 8.84 -4.47
C LEU A 49 7.79 9.33 -4.30
N ASP A 50 7.96 10.66 -4.26
CA ASP A 50 9.24 11.30 -3.93
C ASP A 50 9.50 11.25 -2.40
N VAL A 51 10.67 10.76 -2.01
CA VAL A 51 11.10 10.70 -0.60
C VAL A 51 11.17 12.08 0.07
N ALA A 52 11.26 13.16 -0.71
CA ALA A 52 11.22 14.53 -0.23
C ALA A 52 9.95 14.84 0.59
N LEU A 53 8.86 14.07 0.40
CA LEU A 53 7.63 14.18 1.16
C LEU A 53 7.80 13.93 2.68
N LEU A 54 8.89 13.27 3.10
CA LEU A 54 9.17 13.03 4.53
C LEU A 54 9.80 14.23 5.25
N LYS A 55 10.24 15.27 4.52
CA LYS A 55 10.99 16.40 5.12
C LYS A 55 10.13 17.27 6.06
N ASN A 56 8.81 17.27 5.91
CA ASN A 56 7.88 18.05 6.70
C ASN A 56 7.01 17.15 7.57
N ARG A 57 7.65 16.45 8.53
CA ARG A 57 6.96 15.56 9.46
C ARG A 57 6.15 16.39 10.46
N GLN A 58 4.91 16.72 10.11
CA GLN A 58 3.94 17.18 11.11
C GLN A 58 3.34 15.96 11.82
N PRO A 59 3.24 15.97 13.15
CA PRO A 59 2.53 14.94 13.88
C PRO A 59 1.07 14.92 13.42
N SER A 60 0.58 13.73 13.10
CA SER A 60 -0.82 13.53 12.76
C SER A 60 -1.72 13.84 13.96
N SER A 61 -2.97 14.22 13.68
CA SER A 61 -4.03 14.48 14.66
C SER A 61 -4.26 13.32 15.63
N ASN A 62 -4.98 13.58 16.74
CA ASN A 62 -5.43 12.62 17.76
C ASN A 62 -6.45 11.57 17.24
N ASP A 63 -6.35 11.19 15.97
CA ASP A 63 -7.24 10.22 15.34
C ASP A 63 -6.80 8.80 15.70
N THR A 64 -7.77 7.90 15.80
CA THR A 64 -7.53 6.49 16.14
C THR A 64 -7.22 5.64 14.90
N SER A 65 -7.33 6.18 13.69
CA SER A 65 -6.90 5.49 12.46
C SER A 65 -5.39 5.21 12.46
N LEU A 66 -4.98 4.10 11.83
CA LEU A 66 -3.56 3.79 11.52
C LEU A 66 -2.96 4.75 10.48
N LEU A 67 -3.79 5.56 9.84
CA LEU A 67 -3.37 6.61 8.91
C LEU A 67 -2.92 7.89 9.61
N ALA A 68 -3.47 8.21 10.79
CA ALA A 68 -2.68 8.96 11.78
C ALA A 68 -1.44 8.12 12.12
N ASP A 69 -0.48 8.46 12.94
CA ASP A 69 0.82 7.73 13.00
C ASP A 69 1.69 7.89 11.73
N LEU A 70 1.12 8.00 10.52
CA LEU A 70 1.84 8.35 9.29
C LEU A 70 1.94 9.88 9.09
N PRO A 71 3.02 10.37 8.46
CA PRO A 71 3.14 11.77 8.07
C PRO A 71 1.96 12.22 7.19
N ALA A 72 1.44 13.42 7.45
CA ALA A 72 0.32 13.99 6.71
C ALA A 72 0.54 14.02 5.18
N SER A 73 1.79 14.12 4.73
CA SER A 73 2.16 14.07 3.31
C SER A 73 1.83 12.73 2.63
N LEU A 74 1.71 11.64 3.39
CA LEU A 74 1.33 10.32 2.87
C LEU A 74 -0.19 10.11 2.85
N HIS A 75 -0.97 10.92 3.57
CA HIS A 75 -2.41 10.70 3.71
C HIS A 75 -3.15 10.83 2.38
N VAL A 76 -2.82 11.87 1.61
CA VAL A 76 -3.49 12.14 0.32
C VAL A 76 -3.19 11.04 -0.70
N PRO A 77 -1.93 10.65 -0.96
CA PRO A 77 -1.62 9.53 -1.85
C PRO A 77 -2.27 8.21 -1.44
N ILE A 78 -2.24 7.87 -0.14
CA ILE A 78 -2.87 6.65 0.37
C ILE A 78 -4.38 6.66 0.09
N LYS A 79 -5.07 7.76 0.42
CA LYS A 79 -6.51 7.90 0.19
C LYS A 79 -6.86 7.85 -1.30
N GLN A 80 -6.00 8.42 -2.16
CA GLN A 80 -6.19 8.38 -3.60
C GLN A 80 -6.11 6.95 -4.13
N TYR A 81 -5.04 6.22 -3.80
CA TYR A 81 -4.90 4.81 -4.19
C TYR A 81 -6.06 3.95 -3.66
N ALA A 82 -6.43 4.16 -2.39
CA ALA A 82 -7.55 3.49 -1.75
C ALA A 82 -8.86 3.71 -2.51
N SER A 83 -9.13 4.95 -2.93
CA SER A 83 -10.30 5.30 -3.74
C SER A 83 -10.25 4.68 -5.13
N ASP A 84 -9.09 4.71 -5.79
CA ASP A 84 -8.92 4.21 -7.16
C ASP A 84 -9.04 2.68 -7.25
N THR A 85 -8.74 1.99 -6.15
CA THR A 85 -8.80 0.52 -6.03
C THR A 85 -9.99 0.02 -5.22
N GLU A 86 -10.86 0.92 -4.74
CA GLU A 86 -12.04 0.62 -3.95
C GLU A 86 -11.75 -0.19 -2.67
N VAL A 87 -10.62 0.12 -2.00
CA VAL A 87 -10.22 -0.51 -0.72
C VAL A 87 -10.10 0.52 0.41
N PRO A 88 -10.10 0.10 1.70
CA PRO A 88 -9.81 1.00 2.81
C PRO A 88 -8.37 1.55 2.79
N SER A 89 -8.15 2.75 3.34
CA SER A 89 -6.82 3.38 3.40
C SER A 89 -5.81 2.55 4.20
N GLU A 90 -6.26 1.93 5.28
CA GLU A 90 -5.45 1.05 6.12
C GLU A 90 -5.00 -0.20 5.35
N PHE A 91 -5.83 -0.71 4.44
CA PHE A 91 -5.47 -1.85 3.60
C PHE A 91 -4.34 -1.52 2.62
N VAL A 92 -4.23 -0.27 2.16
CA VAL A 92 -3.12 0.18 1.32
C VAL A 92 -1.79 0.11 2.07
N ILE A 93 -1.79 0.40 3.39
CA ILE A 93 -0.59 0.29 4.24
C ILE A 93 -0.16 -1.17 4.32
N GLU A 94 -1.09 -2.08 4.60
CA GLU A 94 -0.84 -3.51 4.65
C GLU A 94 -0.35 -4.06 3.30
N LEU A 95 -0.96 -3.63 2.20
CA LEU A 95 -0.58 -4.02 0.85
C LEU A 95 0.83 -3.57 0.49
N ALA A 96 1.22 -2.34 0.85
CA ALA A 96 2.57 -1.85 0.66
C ALA A 96 3.61 -2.69 1.42
N ILE A 97 3.30 -3.06 2.67
CA ILE A 97 4.15 -3.92 3.49
C ILE A 97 4.25 -5.32 2.90
N ALA A 98 3.11 -5.92 2.51
CA ALA A 98 3.09 -7.24 1.90
C ALA A 98 3.92 -7.28 0.61
N HIS A 99 3.73 -6.30 -0.27
CA HIS A 99 4.48 -6.20 -1.52
C HIS A 99 5.98 -5.95 -1.31
N PHE A 100 6.37 -5.21 -0.27
CA PHE A 100 7.77 -5.06 0.08
C PHE A 100 8.41 -6.36 0.57
N LEU A 101 7.68 -7.17 1.35
CA LEU A 101 8.18 -8.43 1.91
C LEU A 101 8.17 -9.57 0.87
N ASP A 102 7.24 -9.52 -0.07
CA ASP A 102 7.12 -10.44 -1.19
C ASP A 102 6.94 -9.65 -2.50
N PRO A 103 8.04 -9.30 -3.20
CA PRO A 103 7.99 -8.53 -4.45
C PRO A 103 7.26 -9.25 -5.59
N ASP A 104 7.11 -10.57 -5.51
CA ASP A 104 6.38 -11.37 -6.50
C ASP A 104 4.87 -11.41 -6.22
N SER A 105 4.42 -10.75 -5.15
CA SER A 105 3.00 -10.63 -4.84
C SER A 105 2.25 -9.79 -5.87
N VAL A 106 1.05 -10.26 -6.23
CA VAL A 106 0.14 -9.57 -7.14
C VAL A 106 -0.50 -8.38 -6.44
N THR A 107 -0.47 -7.22 -7.09
CA THR A 107 -1.09 -5.98 -6.65
C THR A 107 -2.29 -5.61 -7.52
N PHE A 108 -3.05 -4.58 -7.14
CA PHE A 108 -4.14 -4.08 -8.00
C PHE A 108 -3.62 -3.48 -9.31
N ASP A 109 -2.36 -3.02 -9.35
CA ASP A 109 -1.74 -2.50 -10.56
C ASP A 109 -1.52 -3.59 -11.63
N ASP A 110 -1.27 -4.83 -11.21
CA ASP A 110 -1.19 -5.99 -12.08
C ASP A 110 -2.56 -6.41 -12.63
N CYS A 111 -3.61 -6.15 -11.86
CA CYS A 111 -4.99 -6.51 -12.15
C CYS A 111 -5.74 -5.43 -12.94
N ARG A 112 -5.08 -4.42 -13.53
CA ARG A 112 -5.76 -3.33 -14.27
C ARG A 112 -6.62 -3.89 -15.41
N ILE A 113 -7.90 -4.12 -15.11
CA ILE A 113 -8.91 -4.62 -16.06
C ILE A 113 -9.23 -3.49 -17.04
N ARG A 114 -8.59 -3.49 -18.20
CA ARG A 114 -8.95 -2.60 -19.30
C ARG A 114 -9.84 -3.33 -20.29
N VAL A 115 -10.96 -2.71 -20.66
CA VAL A 115 -11.78 -3.21 -21.76
C VAL A 115 -10.95 -3.19 -23.05
N GLN A 116 -10.58 -4.38 -23.51
CA GLN A 116 -9.83 -4.53 -24.76
C GLN A 116 -10.82 -4.37 -25.92
N ARG A 117 -10.80 -3.21 -26.60
CA ARG A 117 -11.71 -2.92 -27.72
C ARG A 117 -11.68 -4.00 -28.81
N ASN A 118 -10.51 -4.56 -29.08
CA ASN A 118 -10.36 -5.65 -30.06
C ASN A 118 -11.13 -6.92 -29.64
N LEU A 119 -11.08 -7.27 -28.36
CA LEU A 119 -11.83 -8.41 -27.81
C LEU A 119 -13.33 -8.15 -27.87
N VAL A 120 -13.77 -6.90 -27.62
CA VAL A 120 -15.17 -6.50 -27.77
C VAL A 120 -15.66 -6.70 -29.20
N GLU A 121 -14.89 -6.28 -30.20
CA GLU A 121 -15.27 -6.48 -31.61
C GLU A 121 -15.26 -7.96 -32.02
N GLN A 122 -14.32 -8.75 -31.49
CA GLN A 122 -14.31 -10.20 -31.69
C GLN A 122 -15.57 -10.87 -31.12
N LEU A 123 -15.95 -10.53 -29.88
CA LEU A 123 -17.15 -11.05 -29.24
C LEU A 123 -18.42 -10.65 -30.02
N LYS A 124 -18.51 -9.41 -30.51
CA LYS A 124 -19.61 -8.98 -31.39
C LYS A 124 -19.68 -9.79 -32.68
N GLN A 125 -18.54 -10.05 -33.32
CA GLN A 125 -18.50 -10.82 -34.54
C GLN A 125 -18.89 -12.29 -34.30
N GLN A 126 -18.43 -12.89 -33.21
CA GLN A 126 -18.82 -14.26 -32.82
C GLN A 126 -20.32 -14.37 -32.55
N ALA A 127 -20.91 -13.42 -31.82
CA ALA A 127 -22.34 -13.40 -31.55
C ALA A 127 -23.17 -13.29 -32.84
N ARG A 128 -22.74 -12.45 -33.79
CA ARG A 128 -23.37 -12.35 -35.12
C ARG A 128 -23.28 -13.66 -35.90
N ASN A 129 -22.11 -14.29 -35.89
CA ASN A 129 -21.90 -15.54 -36.60
C ASN A 129 -22.77 -16.66 -36.00
N GLN A 130 -22.88 -16.76 -34.68
CA GLN A 130 -23.74 -17.74 -33.99
C GLN A 130 -25.24 -17.53 -34.30
N ALA A 131 -25.70 -16.28 -34.37
CA ALA A 131 -27.09 -15.97 -34.71
C ALA A 131 -27.42 -16.35 -36.17
N ILE A 132 -26.44 -16.31 -37.07
CA ILE A 132 -26.59 -16.72 -38.47
C ILE A 132 -26.58 -18.25 -38.60
N THR A 133 -25.77 -18.98 -37.83
CA THR A 133 -25.76 -20.46 -37.86
C THR A 133 -26.95 -21.11 -37.17
N ALA A 134 -27.67 -20.37 -36.31
CA ALA A 134 -28.85 -20.86 -35.58
C ALA A 134 -30.19 -20.55 -36.28
N ALA A 135 -30.17 -19.85 -37.42
CA ALA A 135 -31.33 -19.50 -38.24
C ALA A 135 -31.38 -20.35 -39.52
#